data_AF-A0AAE1S2Q9-F1
#
_entry.id   AF-A0AAE1S2Q9-F1
#
_cell.length_a   1.000
_cell.length_b   1.000
_cell.length_c   1.000
_cell.angle_alpha   90.00
_cell.angle_beta   90.00
_cell.angle_gamma   90.00
#
_symmetry.space_group_name_H-M   'P 1'
#
loop_
_entity.id
_entity.type
_entity.pdbx_description
1 polymer ?
#
loop_
_entity_poly.entity_id
_entity_poly.type
_entity_poly.pdbx_seq_one_letter_code
_entity_poly.pdbx_strand_id
1 'polypeptide(L)'
;MSPHILDFKYHVEMKHLVLGALIMKGLGSILFVFGSSLGAVILVLHQAIATPVLYDFYNYDVDKKEFAQLFIKFAQSLALLGALLFFIGMKNSMPKRSPLKKKAHKTKIV
;
A
#
# COMPACT_ATOMS: atom_id res chain seq x y z
N MET A 1 11.00 35.81 -18.01
CA MET A 1 9.94 34.88 -17.54
C MET A 1 9.98 34.87 -16.02
N SER A 2 9.00 35.49 -15.36
CA SER A 2 9.10 35.86 -13.94
C SER A 2 9.02 34.66 -12.99
N PRO A 3 9.88 34.57 -11.96
CA PRO A 3 9.97 33.41 -11.05
C PRO A 3 8.69 33.14 -10.25
N HIS A 4 7.83 34.14 -10.05
CA HIS A 4 6.57 34.01 -9.31
C HIS A 4 5.50 33.15 -10.00
N ILE A 5 5.50 33.06 -11.34
CA ILE A 5 4.51 32.26 -12.09
C ILE A 5 4.83 30.76 -12.00
N LEU A 6 6.12 30.42 -11.92
CA LEU A 6 6.58 29.04 -11.75
C LEU A 6 6.21 28.53 -10.35
N ASP A 7 6.50 29.31 -9.30
CA ASP A 7 6.22 28.92 -7.91
C ASP A 7 4.72 28.65 -7.67
N PHE A 8 3.83 29.50 -8.21
CA PHE A 8 2.39 29.26 -8.14
C PHE A 8 1.95 27.99 -8.87
N LYS A 9 2.50 27.71 -10.05
CA LYS A 9 2.21 26.48 -10.80
C LYS A 9 2.66 25.24 -10.02
N TYR A 10 3.88 25.25 -9.49
CA TYR A 10 4.42 24.14 -8.69
C TYR A 10 3.58 23.89 -7.44
N HIS A 11 3.10 24.94 -6.76
CA HIS A 11 2.24 24.80 -5.59
C HIS A 11 0.87 24.18 -5.91
N VAL A 12 0.26 24.56 -7.03
CA VAL A 12 -1.04 24.00 -7.46
C VAL A 12 -0.89 22.53 -7.87
N GLU A 13 0.17 22.20 -8.59
CA GLU A 13 0.47 20.85 -9.06
C GLU A 13 0.79 19.90 -7.89
N MET A 14 1.60 20.34 -6.92
CA MET A 14 1.86 19.58 -5.69
C MET A 14 0.58 19.29 -4.89
N LYS A 15 -0.34 20.25 -4.77
CA LYS A 15 -1.61 20.04 -4.07
C LYS A 15 -2.45 18.94 -4.72
N HIS A 16 -2.46 18.86 -6.05
CA HIS A 16 -3.20 17.84 -6.78
C HIS A 16 -2.55 16.46 -6.64
N LEU A 17 -1.22 16.40 -6.65
CA LEU A 17 -0.47 15.16 -6.41
C LEU A 17 -0.70 14.62 -4.99
N VAL A 18 -0.64 15.49 -3.98
CA VAL A 18 -0.90 15.12 -2.58
C VAL A 18 -2.35 14.68 -2.39
N LEU A 19 -3.31 15.40 -2.98
CA LEU A 19 -4.72 15.03 -2.91
C LEU A 19 -4.98 13.68 -3.60
N GLY A 20 -4.38 13.46 -4.77
CA GLY A 20 -4.45 12.19 -5.49
C GLY A 20 -3.86 11.04 -4.69
N ALA A 21 -2.69 11.24 -4.07
CA ALA A 21 -2.06 10.24 -3.20
C ALA A 21 -2.94 9.91 -1.98
N LEU A 22 -3.56 10.93 -1.37
CA LEU A 22 -4.48 10.73 -0.24
C LEU A 22 -5.72 9.93 -0.63
N ILE A 23 -6.33 10.26 -1.78
CA ILE A 23 -7.48 9.52 -2.32
C ILE A 23 -7.08 8.08 -2.63
N MET A 24 -5.92 7.86 -3.26
CA MET A 24 -5.43 6.52 -3.60
C MET A 24 -5.17 5.68 -2.35
N LYS A 25 -4.56 6.28 -1.31
CA LYS A 25 -4.34 5.64 -0.01
C LYS A 25 -5.66 5.31 0.68
N GLY A 26 -6.61 6.25 0.68
CA GLY A 26 -7.95 6.07 1.23
C GLY A 26 -8.70 4.92 0.53
N LEU A 27 -8.78 4.97 -0.80
CA LEU A 27 -9.41 3.96 -1.63
C LEU A 27 -8.75 2.59 -1.42
N GLY A 28 -7.42 2.52 -1.47
CA GLY A 28 -6.67 1.29 -1.23
C GLY A 28 -6.95 0.68 0.15
N SER A 29 -7.02 1.52 1.19
CA SER A 29 -7.33 1.10 2.57
C SER A 29 -8.75 0.54 2.71
N ILE A 30 -9.74 1.21 2.12
CA ILE A 30 -11.13 0.76 2.14
C ILE A 30 -11.25 -0.58 1.42
N LEU A 31 -10.70 -0.69 0.21
CA LEU A 31 -10.74 -1.95 -0.56
C LEU A 31 -10.00 -3.09 0.17
N PHE A 32 -8.90 -2.78 0.86
CA PHE A 32 -8.15 -3.75 1.65
C PHE A 32 -8.98 -4.33 2.81
N VAL A 33 -9.71 -3.49 3.55
CA VAL A 33 -10.57 -3.92 4.67
C VAL A 33 -11.69 -4.86 4.20
N PHE A 34 -12.24 -4.64 3.00
CA PHE A 34 -13.22 -5.56 2.38
C PHE A 34 -12.61 -6.87 1.86
N GLY A 35 -11.32 -7.08 2.06
CA GLY A 35 -10.63 -8.30 1.69
C GLY A 35 -10.15 -8.34 0.23
N SER A 36 -10.18 -7.21 -0.50
CA SER A 36 -9.76 -7.16 -1.90
C SER A 36 -8.24 -7.25 -2.06
N SER A 37 -7.75 -8.10 -2.96
CA SER A 37 -6.31 -8.15 -3.31
C SER A 37 -5.89 -6.90 -4.06
N LEU A 38 -6.79 -6.31 -4.84
CA LEU A 38 -6.56 -5.05 -5.53
C LEU A 38 -6.30 -3.90 -4.56
N GLY A 39 -7.05 -3.81 -3.46
CA GLY A 39 -6.81 -2.80 -2.41
C GLY A 39 -5.41 -2.91 -1.80
N ALA A 40 -4.97 -4.14 -1.55
CA ALA A 40 -3.61 -4.39 -1.06
C ALA A 40 -2.53 -3.95 -2.07
N VAL A 41 -2.72 -4.25 -3.35
CA VAL A 41 -1.77 -3.85 -4.42
C VAL A 41 -1.71 -2.33 -4.58
N ILE A 42 -2.85 -1.64 -4.53
CA ILE A 42 -2.92 -0.17 -4.59
C ILE A 42 -2.17 0.45 -3.41
N LEU A 43 -2.34 -0.10 -2.19
CA LEU A 43 -1.61 0.34 -1.01
C LEU A 43 -0.09 0.09 -1.11
N VAL A 44 0.32 -1.06 -1.63
CA VAL A 44 1.73 -1.37 -1.86
C VAL A 44 2.35 -0.40 -2.87
N LEU A 45 1.65 -0.10 -3.97
CA LEU A 45 2.12 0.86 -4.96
C LEU A 45 2.24 2.28 -4.38
N HIS A 46 1.23 2.72 -3.61
CA HIS A 46 1.29 3.99 -2.88
C HIS A 46 2.51 4.05 -1.97
N GLN A 47 2.72 3.00 -1.17
CA GLN A 47 3.83 2.90 -0.23
C GLN A 47 5.18 2.92 -0.98
N ALA A 48 5.32 2.18 -2.07
CA ALA A 48 6.58 2.10 -2.82
C ALA A 48 7.04 3.44 -3.40
N ILE A 49 6.10 4.31 -3.80
CA ILE A 49 6.40 5.64 -4.34
C ILE A 49 6.59 6.65 -3.20
N ALA A 50 5.74 6.62 -2.17
CA ALA A 50 5.78 7.59 -1.10
C ALA A 50 6.97 7.38 -0.15
N THR A 51 7.34 6.14 0.16
CA THR A 51 8.36 5.80 1.16
C THR A 51 9.75 6.39 0.85
N PRO A 52 10.33 6.26 -0.36
CA PRO A 52 11.61 6.88 -0.67
C PRO A 52 11.55 8.41 -0.76
N VAL A 53 10.39 8.98 -1.11
CA VAL A 53 10.19 10.44 -1.17
C VAL A 53 10.03 11.04 0.23
N LEU A 54 9.37 10.33 1.13
CA LEU A 54 8.99 10.83 2.45
C LEU A 54 10.04 10.52 3.53
N TYR A 55 10.88 9.51 3.33
CA TYR A 55 11.94 9.14 4.26
C TYR A 55 13.30 9.35 3.59
N ASP A 56 13.80 10.58 3.66
CA ASP A 56 15.08 11.02 3.13
C ASP A 56 16.27 10.69 4.07
N PHE A 57 16.12 9.68 4.94
CA PHE A 57 17.10 9.30 5.97
C PHE A 57 18.50 9.00 5.40
N TYR A 58 18.62 8.66 4.12
CA TYR A 58 19.89 8.50 3.42
C TYR A 58 20.75 9.78 3.37
N ASN A 59 20.14 10.96 3.51
CA ASN A 59 20.84 12.24 3.51
C ASN A 59 21.33 12.68 4.90
N TYR A 60 21.00 11.94 5.97
CA TYR A 60 21.40 12.28 7.33
C TYR A 60 22.44 11.28 7.85
N ASP A 61 23.42 11.80 8.58
CA ASP A 61 24.33 10.96 9.35
C ASP A 61 23.58 10.12 10.38
N VAL A 62 24.04 8.89 10.54
CA VAL A 62 23.44 7.87 11.43
C VAL A 62 23.36 8.33 12.89
N ASP A 63 24.22 9.26 13.30
CA ASP A 63 24.30 9.80 14.65
C ASP A 63 23.26 10.89 14.95
N LYS A 64 22.51 11.34 13.95
CA LYS A 64 21.47 12.34 14.14
C LYS A 64 20.19 11.69 14.66
N LYS A 65 19.56 12.34 15.65
CA LYS A 65 18.25 11.91 16.18
C LYS A 65 17.16 11.85 15.10
N GLU A 66 17.28 12.69 14.07
CA GLU A 66 16.40 12.75 12.90
C GLU A 66 16.46 11.44 12.09
N PHE A 67 17.66 10.88 11.91
CA PHE A 67 17.84 9.58 11.25
C PHE A 67 17.07 8.48 11.99
N ALA A 68 17.25 8.37 13.31
CA ALA A 68 16.57 7.35 14.11
C ALA A 68 15.04 7.48 14.03
N GLN A 69 14.51 8.71 14.07
CA GLN A 69 13.07 8.95 13.95
C GLN A 69 12.52 8.61 12.56
N LEU A 70 13.21 9.00 11.49
CA LEU A 70 12.80 8.65 10.13
C LEU A 70 12.92 7.15 9.87
N PHE A 71 13.98 6.52 10.38
CA PHE A 71 14.20 5.07 10.28
C PHE A 71 13.10 4.28 10.98
N ILE A 72 12.68 4.67 12.18
CA ILE A 72 11.56 4.00 12.87
C ILE A 72 10.27 4.12 12.07
N LYS A 73 9.96 5.31 11.52
CA LYS A 73 8.78 5.49 10.67
C LYS A 73 8.87 4.68 9.37
N PHE A 74 10.05 4.60 8.78
CA PHE A 74 10.33 3.75 7.62
C PHE A 74 10.12 2.27 7.95
N ALA A 75 10.68 1.78 9.05
CA ALA A 75 10.52 0.41 9.51
C ALA A 75 9.05 0.06 9.79
N GLN A 76 8.29 0.98 10.40
CA GLN A 76 6.85 0.82 10.59
C GLN A 76 6.11 0.73 9.24
N SER A 77 6.48 1.57 8.27
CA SER A 77 5.94 1.51 6.91
C SER A 77 6.30 0.21 6.19
N LEU A 78 7.47 -0.35 6.46
CA LEU A 78 7.92 -1.64 5.94
C LEU A 78 7.17 -2.81 6.58
N ALA A 79 6.89 -2.75 7.88
CA ALA A 79 6.07 -3.74 8.59
C ALA A 79 4.64 -3.78 8.02
N LEU A 80 4.05 -2.63 7.74
CA LEU A 80 2.74 -2.53 7.09
C LEU A 80 2.78 -3.14 5.67
N LEU A 81 3.82 -2.84 4.90
CA LEU A 81 4.04 -3.43 3.58
C LEU A 81 4.18 -4.95 3.66
N GLY A 82 4.91 -5.47 4.64
CA GLY A 82 5.02 -6.90 4.91
C GLY A 82 3.67 -7.55 5.20
N ALA A 83 2.84 -6.92 6.04
CA ALA A 83 1.48 -7.40 6.32
C ALA A 83 0.58 -7.42 5.06
N LEU A 84 0.69 -6.39 4.22
CA LEU A 84 -0.03 -6.31 2.94
C LEU A 84 0.40 -7.44 1.98
N LEU A 85 1.70 -7.68 1.84
CA LEU A 85 2.24 -8.76 1.01
C LEU A 85 1.84 -10.13 1.55
N PHE A 86 1.89 -10.34 2.87
CA PHE A 86 1.42 -11.56 3.51
C PHE A 86 -0.06 -11.81 3.21
N PHE A 87 -0.89 -10.78 3.30
CA PHE A 87 -2.31 -10.87 2.96
C PHE A 87 -2.56 -11.23 1.49
N ILE A 88 -1.78 -10.66 0.56
CA ILE A 88 -1.84 -11.03 -0.86
C ILE A 88 -1.42 -12.49 -1.06
N GLY A 89 -0.29 -12.90 -0.47
CA GLY A 89 0.22 -14.27 -0.56
C GLY A 89 -0.73 -15.31 0.04
N MET A 90 -1.38 -14.98 1.17
CA MET A 90 -2.34 -15.85 1.84
C MET A 90 -3.64 -16.01 1.01
N LYS A 91 -4.11 -14.96 0.33
CA LYS A 91 -5.26 -15.07 -0.57
C LYS A 91 -4.98 -15.83 -1.86
N ASN A 92 -3.73 -15.87 -2.31
CA ASN A 92 -3.32 -16.63 -3.49
C ASN A 92 -3.02 -18.11 -3.17
N SER A 93 -2.68 -18.41 -1.92
CA SER A 93 -2.36 -19.77 -1.44
C SER A 93 -3.51 -20.47 -0.73
N MET A 94 -4.53 -19.74 -0.26
CA MET A 94 -5.76 -20.39 0.19
C MET A 94 -6.38 -21.10 -1.02
N PRO A 95 -6.48 -22.44 -1.02
CA PRO A 95 -7.27 -23.12 -2.02
C PRO A 95 -8.67 -22.55 -1.82
N LYS A 96 -9.19 -21.81 -2.81
CA LYS A 96 -10.61 -21.45 -2.86
C LYS A 96 -11.32 -22.74 -2.48
N ARG A 97 -11.94 -22.78 -1.29
CA ARG A 97 -12.80 -23.88 -0.90
C ARG A 97 -13.89 -23.87 -1.95
N SER A 98 -13.68 -24.60 -3.03
CA SER A 98 -14.65 -24.82 -4.07
C SER A 98 -15.87 -25.39 -3.35
N PRO A 99 -17.04 -24.73 -3.35
CA PRO A 99 -18.25 -25.32 -2.78
C PRO A 99 -18.79 -26.45 -3.68
N LEU A 100 -17.96 -27.04 -4.54
CA LEU A 100 -18.42 -27.74 -5.72
C LEU A 100 -17.51 -28.93 -6.08
N LYS A 101 -17.47 -29.95 -5.22
CA LYS A 101 -17.26 -31.37 -5.64
C LYS A 101 -17.52 -32.40 -4.53
N LYS A 102 -18.52 -32.18 -3.68
CA LYS A 102 -19.24 -33.28 -3.01
C LYS A 102 -20.70 -33.31 -3.48
N LYS A 103 -20.90 -33.29 -4.79
CA LYS A 103 -22.04 -33.97 -5.41
C LYS A 103 -21.56 -35.36 -5.85
N ALA A 104 -21.41 -36.25 -4.88
CA ALA A 104 -21.51 -37.69 -5.14
C ALA A 104 -22.84 -38.15 -4.55
N HIS A 105 -23.93 -37.72 -5.17
CA HIS A 105 -25.21 -38.36 -4.97
C HIS A 105 -25.21 -39.59 -5.89
N LYS A 106 -24.92 -40.76 -5.33
CA LYS A 106 -25.43 -42.03 -5.85
C LYS A 106 -25.86 -42.91 -4.69
N THR A 107 -27.12 -42.72 -4.30
CA THR A 107 -27.96 -43.81 -3.79
C THR A 107 -28.02 -44.90 -4.87
N LYS A 108 -27.68 -46.14 -4.52
CA LYS A 108 -28.55 -47.30 -4.77
C LYS A 108 -28.37 -48.32 -3.65
N ILE A 109 -29.50 -48.57 -3.00
CA ILE A 109 -29.80 -49.67 -2.08
C ILE A 109 -30.00 -50.92 -2.95
N VAL A 110 -29.35 -52.04 -2.63
CA VAL A 110 -29.87 -53.42 -2.73
C VAL A 110 -29.21 -54.21 -1.61
#